data_AF-A0A3P3W2X2-F1
#
_entry.id   AF-A0A3P3W2X2-F1
#
_cell.length_a   1.000
_cell.length_b   1.000
_cell.length_c   1.000
_cell.angle_alpha   90.00
_cell.angle_beta   90.00
_cell.angle_gamma   90.00
#
_symmetry.space_group_name_H-M   'P 1'
#
loop_
_entity.id
_entity.type
_entity.pdbx_description
1 polymer ?
#
loop_
_entity_poly.entity_id
_entity_poly.type
_entity_poly.pdbx_seq_one_letter_code
_entity_poly.pdbx_strand_id
1 'polypeptide(L)'
;MTILPIQIYGEPVLHHVAEPVGEITDEIRTLVADMFETMDAAPGVGLAAPQIGVNKRLFVYSWENNEGEELRGVAIDPVLWLAPSVPESFEETDEDEEEGCLSFPGERFELRRSPAVLMRARDLDGNAYELEAEGWFARILQHEYDHLDGVIYIDRLPVPLWKTAQKIMRKQRWGVPGVSWTPGVDHLEG
;
A
#
# COMPACT_ATOMS: atom_id res chain seq x y z
N MET A 1 7.76 -18.70 -8.80
CA MET A 1 7.16 -17.55 -8.10
C MET A 1 6.30 -18.11 -6.97
N THR A 2 6.24 -17.38 -5.86
CA THR A 2 5.72 -17.86 -4.58
C THR A 2 4.87 -16.78 -3.92
N ILE A 3 3.73 -17.17 -3.35
CA ILE A 3 2.91 -16.28 -2.52
C ILE A 3 3.59 -16.10 -1.16
N LEU A 4 3.82 -14.85 -0.78
CA LEU A 4 4.52 -14.47 0.45
C LEU A 4 3.52 -14.07 1.55
N PRO A 5 3.84 -14.33 2.84
CA PRO A 5 3.01 -13.86 3.95
C PRO A 5 3.01 -12.34 4.04
N ILE A 6 1.82 -11.76 4.13
CA ILE A 6 1.60 -10.33 4.37
C ILE A 6 1.63 -10.08 5.88
N GLN A 7 2.50 -9.16 6.30
CA GLN A 7 2.68 -8.72 7.66
C GLN A 7 1.49 -7.86 8.10
N ILE A 8 1.06 -8.05 9.34
CA ILE A 8 -0.03 -7.31 9.96
C ILE A 8 0.51 -6.14 10.77
N TYR A 9 -0.30 -5.08 10.88
CA TYR A 9 -0.05 -3.90 11.71
C TYR A 9 0.53 -4.29 13.07
N GLY A 10 1.72 -3.77 13.36
CA GLY A 10 2.48 -4.06 14.57
C GLY A 10 3.83 -4.74 14.29
N GLU A 11 4.01 -5.31 13.10
CA GLU A 11 5.32 -5.78 12.65
C GLU A 11 6.27 -4.59 12.44
N PRO A 12 7.46 -4.56 13.08
CA PRO A 12 8.37 -3.42 13.03
C PRO A 12 8.69 -2.92 11.62
N VAL A 13 8.86 -3.80 10.64
CA VAL A 13 9.19 -3.43 9.26
C VAL A 13 8.16 -2.50 8.61
N LEU A 14 6.89 -2.55 9.03
CA LEU A 14 5.84 -1.68 8.53
C LEU A 14 5.90 -0.25 9.08
N HIS A 15 6.70 -0.05 10.14
CA HIS A 15 6.82 1.21 10.90
C HIS A 15 8.21 1.83 10.76
N HIS A 16 8.98 1.40 9.76
CA HIS A 16 10.31 1.89 9.45
C HIS A 16 10.37 2.41 8.02
N VAL A 17 11.12 3.51 7.82
CA VAL A 17 11.39 4.03 6.47
C VAL A 17 12.19 3.00 5.68
N ALA A 18 11.68 2.64 4.52
CA ALA A 18 12.24 1.61 3.66
C ALA A 18 13.57 2.04 3.05
N GLU A 19 14.53 1.11 2.98
CA GLU A 19 15.86 1.38 2.42
C GLU A 19 15.82 1.43 0.90
N PRO A 20 16.62 2.31 0.26
CA PRO A 20 16.77 2.30 -1.18
C PRO A 20 17.14 0.92 -1.74
N VAL A 21 16.65 0.63 -2.94
CA VAL A 21 16.87 -0.67 -3.60
C VAL A 21 18.31 -0.83 -4.04
N GLY A 22 18.92 0.24 -4.57
CA GLY A 22 20.29 0.19 -5.10
C GLY A 22 20.33 -0.45 -6.49
N GLU A 23 21.17 -1.47 -6.66
CA GLU A 23 21.30 -2.25 -7.91
C GLU A 23 20.13 -3.20 -8.09
N ILE A 24 19.61 -3.30 -9.32
CA ILE A 24 18.50 -4.21 -9.65
C ILE A 24 19.08 -5.56 -10.05
N THR A 25 19.18 -6.45 -9.06
CA THR A 25 19.68 -7.82 -9.22
C THR A 25 18.55 -8.80 -9.57
N ASP A 26 18.91 -10.06 -9.86
CA ASP A 26 17.95 -11.13 -10.10
C ASP A 26 17.09 -11.44 -8.86
N GLU A 27 17.60 -11.18 -7.65
CA GLU A 27 16.84 -11.26 -6.41
C GLU A 27 15.74 -10.19 -6.35
N ILE A 28 16.01 -8.96 -6.80
CA ILE A 28 14.98 -7.90 -6.90
C ILE A 28 13.93 -8.26 -7.94
N ARG A 29 14.32 -8.81 -9.09
CA ARG A 29 13.39 -9.26 -10.12
C ARG A 29 12.47 -10.36 -9.60
N THR A 30 13.04 -11.32 -8.87
CA THR A 30 12.29 -12.41 -8.23
C THR A 30 11.34 -11.87 -7.17
N LEU A 31 11.80 -10.96 -6.32
CA LEU A 31 10.99 -10.30 -5.29
C LEU A 31 9.77 -9.61 -5.90
N VAL A 32 9.98 -8.81 -6.95
CA VAL A 32 8.87 -8.10 -7.64
C VAL A 32 7.87 -9.10 -8.24
N ALA A 33 8.35 -10.20 -8.82
CA ALA A 33 7.50 -11.23 -9.35
C ALA A 33 6.66 -11.94 -8.27
N ASP A 34 7.27 -12.26 -7.12
CA ASP A 34 6.57 -12.83 -5.97
C ASP A 34 5.58 -11.83 -5.34
N MET A 35 5.90 -10.53 -5.34
CA MET A 35 4.99 -9.47 -4.90
C MET A 35 3.74 -9.37 -5.78
N PHE A 36 3.89 -9.46 -7.10
CA PHE A 36 2.76 -9.50 -8.02
C PHE A 36 1.86 -10.71 -7.76
N GLU A 37 2.43 -11.92 -7.66
CA GLU A 37 1.66 -13.14 -7.34
C GLU A 37 0.96 -13.04 -5.97
N THR A 38 1.63 -12.47 -4.97
CA THR A 38 1.06 -12.26 -3.64
C THR A 38 -0.11 -11.28 -3.67
N MET A 39 0.05 -10.15 -4.38
CA MET A 39 -0.99 -9.13 -4.54
C MET A 39 -2.21 -9.67 -5.29
N ASP A 40 -2.00 -10.40 -6.39
CA ASP A 40 -3.06 -11.01 -7.19
C ASP A 40 -3.84 -12.07 -6.38
N ALA A 41 -3.16 -12.83 -5.51
CA ALA A 41 -3.79 -13.77 -4.59
C ALA A 41 -4.51 -13.09 -3.40
N ALA A 42 -4.15 -11.85 -3.07
CA ALA A 42 -4.70 -11.06 -1.97
C ALA A 42 -5.79 -10.06 -2.41
N PRO A 43 -6.50 -10.35 -3.51
CA PRO A 43 -7.08 -9.39 -4.49
C PRO A 43 -6.79 -7.90 -4.23
N GLY A 44 -5.51 -7.53 -4.11
CA GLY A 44 -5.06 -6.16 -3.88
C GLY A 44 -4.84 -5.39 -5.18
N VAL A 45 -4.84 -4.07 -5.10
CA VAL A 45 -4.48 -3.16 -6.22
C VAL A 45 -3.08 -2.56 -6.10
N GLY A 46 -2.41 -2.85 -4.98
CA GLY A 46 -1.04 -2.46 -4.67
C GLY A 46 -0.47 -3.34 -3.57
N LEU A 47 0.86 -3.46 -3.55
CA LEU A 47 1.60 -4.15 -2.50
C LEU A 47 3.02 -3.59 -2.38
N ALA A 48 3.36 -3.04 -1.22
CA ALA A 48 4.69 -2.54 -0.90
C ALA A 48 5.59 -3.63 -0.29
N ALA A 49 6.90 -3.59 -0.57
CA ALA A 49 7.83 -4.60 -0.06
C ALA A 49 7.84 -4.72 1.48
N PRO A 50 7.67 -3.64 2.28
CA PRO A 50 7.52 -3.77 3.73
C PRO A 50 6.34 -4.68 4.13
N GLN A 51 5.26 -4.71 3.35
CA GLN A 51 4.09 -5.54 3.65
C GLN A 51 4.38 -7.03 3.59
N ILE A 52 5.42 -7.47 2.88
CA ILE A 52 5.87 -8.87 2.86
C ILE A 52 7.13 -9.08 3.72
N GLY A 53 7.43 -8.14 4.61
CA GLY A 53 8.56 -8.23 5.53
C GLY A 53 9.91 -7.80 4.95
N VAL A 54 9.93 -7.20 3.76
CA VAL A 54 11.16 -6.79 3.08
C VAL A 54 11.35 -5.28 3.18
N ASN A 55 12.39 -4.84 3.90
CA ASN A 55 12.68 -3.42 4.12
C ASN A 55 13.33 -2.76 2.88
N LYS A 56 12.62 -2.72 1.74
CA LYS A 56 13.08 -2.11 0.50
C LYS A 56 12.08 -1.10 -0.05
N ARG A 57 12.59 0.00 -0.59
CA ARG A 57 11.82 1.14 -1.08
C ARG A 57 11.25 0.86 -2.47
N LEU A 58 10.35 -0.12 -2.56
CA LEU A 58 9.63 -0.45 -3.78
C LEU A 58 8.23 -0.99 -3.50
N PHE A 59 7.31 -0.76 -4.43
CA PHE A 59 5.98 -1.37 -4.43
C PHE A 59 5.54 -1.77 -5.84
N VAL A 60 4.61 -2.72 -5.92
CA VAL A 60 3.89 -3.07 -7.15
C VAL A 60 2.48 -2.49 -7.11
N TYR A 61 1.90 -2.25 -8.27
CA TYR A 61 0.52 -1.82 -8.44
C TYR A 61 -0.12 -2.48 -9.65
N SER A 62 -1.42 -2.73 -9.60
CA SER A 62 -2.22 -3.25 -10.70
C SER A 62 -3.66 -2.78 -10.52
N TRP A 63 -4.12 -1.89 -11.39
CA TRP A 63 -5.47 -1.35 -11.33
C TRP A 63 -6.02 -1.15 -12.74
N GLU A 64 -7.24 -1.64 -12.98
CA GLU A 64 -7.96 -1.40 -14.23
C GLU A 64 -8.79 -0.11 -14.09
N ASN A 65 -8.59 0.84 -14.99
CA ASN A 65 -9.36 2.07 -14.98
C ASN A 65 -10.79 1.85 -15.55
N ASN A 66 -11.63 2.88 -15.47
CA ASN A 66 -13.03 2.80 -15.95
C ASN A 66 -13.16 2.54 -17.46
N GLU A 67 -12.07 2.69 -18.23
CA GLU A 67 -12.03 2.45 -19.67
C GLU A 67 -11.53 1.03 -20.02
N GLY A 68 -11.21 0.22 -19.01
CA GLY A 68 -10.68 -1.13 -19.18
C GLY A 68 -9.18 -1.18 -19.47
N GLU A 69 -8.46 -0.08 -19.26
CA GLU A 69 -7.00 -0.05 -19.38
C GLU A 69 -6.37 -0.54 -18.07
N GLU A 70 -5.57 -1.60 -18.17
CA GLU A 70 -4.80 -2.13 -17.05
C GLU A 70 -3.54 -1.28 -16.81
N LEU A 71 -3.52 -0.59 -15.67
CA LEU A 71 -2.37 0.13 -15.16
C LEU A 71 -1.62 -0.76 -14.17
N ARG A 72 -0.64 -1.52 -14.69
CA ARG A 72 0.18 -2.46 -13.91
C ARG A 72 1.67 -2.13 -14.01
N GLY A 73 2.36 -2.08 -12.88
CA GLY A 73 3.78 -1.72 -12.84
C GLY A 73 4.43 -1.86 -11.48
N VAL A 74 5.71 -1.51 -11.44
CA VAL A 74 6.55 -1.51 -10.23
C VAL A 74 7.22 -0.16 -10.10
N ALA A 75 7.16 0.41 -8.91
CA ALA A 75 7.81 1.66 -8.58
C ALA A 75 9.02 1.38 -7.67
N ILE A 76 10.23 1.45 -8.24
CA ILE A 76 11.49 1.30 -7.49
C ILE A 76 12.03 2.68 -7.10
N ASP A 77 12.35 2.85 -5.82
CA ASP A 77 12.81 4.09 -5.20
C ASP A 77 11.95 5.31 -5.58
N PRO A 78 10.61 5.25 -5.44
CA PRO A 78 9.74 6.32 -5.88
C PRO A 78 9.94 7.61 -5.08
N VAL A 79 9.66 8.73 -5.75
CA VAL A 79 9.43 10.05 -5.17
C VAL A 79 8.03 10.50 -5.60
N LEU A 80 7.24 10.97 -4.64
CA LEU A 80 5.84 11.35 -4.85
C LEU A 80 5.63 12.83 -4.52
N TRP A 81 5.04 13.58 -5.45
CA TRP A 81 4.55 14.94 -5.24
C TRP A 81 3.03 14.94 -5.23
N LEU A 82 2.45 15.64 -4.25
CA LEU A 82 1.01 15.71 -4.04
C LEU A 82 0.48 17.05 -4.55
N ALA A 83 -0.63 17.02 -5.30
CA ALA A 83 -1.38 18.22 -5.58
C ALA A 83 -1.97 18.80 -4.26
N PRO A 84 -2.09 20.14 -4.14
CA PRO A 84 -2.76 20.73 -3.00
C PRO A 84 -4.23 20.28 -2.97
N SER A 85 -4.69 19.74 -1.84
CA SER A 85 -6.12 19.54 -1.60
C SER A 85 -6.76 20.89 -1.25
N VAL A 86 -7.81 21.30 -1.96
CA VAL A 86 -8.64 22.43 -1.55
C VAL A 86 -9.43 22.00 -0.31
N PRO A 87 -9.44 22.76 0.79
CA PRO A 87 -10.30 22.45 1.92
C PRO A 87 -11.75 22.74 1.52
N GLU A 88 -12.44 21.74 0.97
CA GLU A 88 -13.90 21.74 0.92
C GLU A 88 -14.43 21.52 2.34
N SER A 89 -15.58 22.13 2.64
CA SER A 89 -16.28 21.94 3.92
C SER A 89 -16.44 20.45 4.21
N PHE A 90 -16.20 20.05 5.46
CA PHE A 90 -16.37 18.68 5.98
C PHE A 90 -17.77 18.04 5.74
N GLU A 91 -18.70 18.76 5.12
CA GLU A 91 -20.05 18.30 4.79
C GLU A 91 -20.15 17.63 3.41
N GLU A 92 -19.11 17.68 2.58
CA GLU A 92 -19.04 17.06 1.24
C GLU A 92 -17.93 16.01 1.15
N THR A 93 -17.81 15.12 2.14
CA THR A 93 -17.05 13.88 1.93
C THR A 93 -17.98 12.87 1.28
N ASP A 94 -17.75 12.59 0.00
CA ASP A 94 -18.41 11.50 -0.72
C ASP A 94 -18.10 10.16 -0.03
N GLU A 95 -19.08 9.24 0.00
CA GLU A 95 -18.93 7.86 0.50
C GLU A 95 -17.80 7.09 -0.22
N ASP A 96 -17.28 7.62 -1.33
CA ASP A 96 -16.20 7.06 -2.16
C ASP A 96 -14.77 7.28 -1.58
N GLU A 97 -14.63 7.78 -0.35
CA GLU A 97 -13.32 8.03 0.30
C GLU A 97 -12.79 6.92 1.23
N GLU A 98 -13.42 5.74 1.25
CA GLU A 98 -12.97 4.62 2.07
C GLU A 98 -11.77 3.86 1.48
N GLU A 99 -10.69 3.71 2.25
CA GLU A 99 -9.57 2.82 1.93
C GLU A 99 -9.37 1.72 2.96
N GLY A 100 -8.78 0.60 2.52
CA GLY A 100 -8.38 -0.52 3.35
C GLY A 100 -6.92 -0.90 3.08
N CYS A 101 -6.39 -1.85 3.84
CA CYS A 101 -5.00 -2.31 3.69
C CYS A 101 -4.89 -3.81 3.95
N LEU A 102 -4.09 -4.51 3.16
CA LEU A 102 -3.81 -5.94 3.38
C LEU A 102 -3.06 -6.21 4.70
N SER A 103 -2.36 -5.21 5.24
CA SER A 103 -1.71 -5.25 6.57
C SER A 103 -2.64 -4.85 7.72
N PHE A 104 -3.88 -4.45 7.43
CA PHE A 104 -4.95 -4.24 8.42
C PHE A 104 -6.27 -4.78 7.85
N PRO A 105 -6.39 -6.11 7.73
CA PRO A 105 -7.37 -6.74 6.85
C PRO A 105 -8.80 -6.68 7.40
N GLY A 106 -9.77 -6.68 6.48
CA GLY A 106 -11.21 -6.74 6.80
C GLY A 106 -11.82 -5.42 7.29
N GLU A 107 -11.04 -4.35 7.34
CA GLU A 107 -11.50 -3.05 7.84
C GLU A 107 -11.20 -1.97 6.79
N ARG A 108 -12.14 -1.05 6.64
CA ARG A 108 -12.04 0.11 5.75
C ARG A 108 -12.47 1.34 6.52
N PHE A 109 -11.79 2.45 6.30
CA PHE A 109 -12.11 3.73 6.92
C PHE A 109 -12.01 4.85 5.90
N GLU A 110 -12.87 5.85 6.06
CA GLU A 110 -12.77 7.11 5.34
C GLU A 110 -11.41 7.77 5.62
N LEU A 111 -10.66 8.04 4.55
CA LEU A 111 -9.40 8.76 4.64
C LEU A 111 -9.24 9.67 3.43
N ARG A 112 -9.10 10.97 3.70
CA ARG A 112 -8.88 11.95 2.64
C ARG A 112 -7.45 11.86 2.11
N ARG A 113 -7.32 11.82 0.78
CA ARG A 113 -6.04 11.80 0.05
C ARG A 113 -5.93 13.03 -0.85
N SER A 114 -4.72 13.30 -1.32
CA SER A 114 -4.53 14.26 -2.41
C SER A 114 -5.31 13.79 -3.64
N PRO A 115 -6.02 14.67 -4.37
CA PRO A 115 -6.80 14.28 -5.54
C PRO A 115 -5.93 13.88 -6.74
N ALA A 116 -4.68 14.34 -6.76
CA ALA A 116 -3.73 14.05 -7.84
C ALA A 116 -2.30 13.93 -7.30
N VAL A 117 -1.48 13.17 -8.01
CA VAL A 117 -0.05 12.98 -7.71
C VAL A 117 0.79 12.96 -8.97
N LEU A 118 2.04 13.38 -8.83
CA LEU A 118 3.12 13.10 -9.76
C LEU A 118 4.09 12.14 -9.07
N MET A 119 4.37 11.00 -9.69
CA MET A 119 5.36 10.04 -9.21
C MET A 119 6.53 9.95 -10.17
N ARG A 120 7.75 9.93 -9.64
CA ARG A 120 8.95 9.47 -10.38
C ARG A 120 9.47 8.21 -9.73
N ALA A 121 9.83 7.22 -10.53
CA ALA A 121 10.35 5.94 -10.06
C ALA A 121 11.28 5.31 -11.11
N ARG A 122 11.90 4.19 -10.77
CA ARG A 122 12.61 3.31 -11.71
C ARG A 122 11.79 2.05 -12.00
N ASP A 123 11.90 1.54 -13.21
CA ASP A 123 11.39 0.21 -13.59
C ASP A 123 12.44 -0.90 -13.28
N LEU A 124 12.11 -2.16 -13.61
CA LEU A 124 13.03 -3.30 -13.45
C LEU A 124 14.26 -3.26 -14.37
N ASP A 125 14.24 -2.47 -15.43
CA ASP A 125 15.38 -2.27 -16.32
C ASP A 125 16.27 -1.11 -15.83
N GLY A 126 15.85 -0.43 -14.75
CA GLY A 126 16.54 0.70 -14.15
C GLY A 126 16.26 2.02 -14.85
N ASN A 127 15.34 2.05 -15.82
CA ASN A 127 14.95 3.28 -16.49
C ASN A 127 14.09 4.12 -15.56
N ALA A 128 14.39 5.43 -15.49
CA ALA A 128 13.52 6.36 -14.80
C ALA A 128 12.24 6.58 -15.62
N TYR A 129 11.10 6.61 -14.95
CA TYR A 129 9.83 6.99 -15.53
C TYR A 129 9.08 7.96 -14.62
N GLU A 130 8.12 8.65 -15.21
CA GLU A 130 7.23 9.58 -14.54
C GLU A 130 5.79 9.16 -14.80
N LEU A 131 4.93 9.29 -13.80
CA LEU A 131 3.53 8.90 -13.83
C LEU A 131 2.70 9.96 -13.14
N GLU A 132 1.77 10.55 -13.87
CA GLU A 132 0.70 11.39 -13.32
C GLU A 132 -0.52 10.53 -13.07
N ALA A 133 -1.16 10.71 -11.91
CA ALA A 133 -2.36 9.99 -11.54
C ALA A 133 -3.34 10.89 -10.80
N GLU A 134 -4.62 10.65 -11.00
CA GLU A 134 -5.72 11.34 -10.33
C GLU A 134 -6.68 10.33 -9.69
N GLY A 135 -7.55 10.81 -8.80
CA GLY A 135 -8.65 10.03 -8.21
C GLY A 135 -8.18 8.76 -7.51
N TRP A 136 -8.82 7.64 -7.81
CA TRP A 136 -8.54 6.35 -7.15
C TRP A 136 -7.09 5.89 -7.36
N PHE A 137 -6.52 6.09 -8.55
CA PHE A 137 -5.15 5.68 -8.79
C PHE A 137 -4.15 6.54 -8.01
N ALA A 138 -4.40 7.84 -7.89
CA ALA A 138 -3.62 8.71 -7.01
C ALA A 138 -3.67 8.22 -5.55
N ARG A 139 -4.82 7.73 -5.07
CA ARG A 139 -4.98 7.14 -3.73
C ARG A 139 -4.14 5.87 -3.57
N ILE A 140 -4.18 4.95 -4.54
CA ILE A 140 -3.35 3.73 -4.53
C ILE A 140 -1.88 4.11 -4.39
N LEU A 141 -1.37 5.00 -5.25
CA LEU A 141 0.04 5.41 -5.21
C LEU A 141 0.44 6.07 -3.88
N GLN A 142 -0.43 6.89 -3.29
CA GLN A 142 -0.20 7.48 -1.97
C GLN A 142 -0.17 6.42 -0.86
N HIS A 143 -1.06 5.42 -0.92
CA HIS A 143 -1.12 4.33 0.04
C HIS A 143 0.16 3.49 0.01
N GLU A 144 0.58 3.06 -1.18
CA GLU A 144 1.79 2.26 -1.32
C GLU A 144 3.05 3.05 -0.96
N TYR A 145 3.08 4.34 -1.29
CA TYR A 145 4.19 5.22 -0.92
C TYR A 145 4.29 5.40 0.61
N ASP A 146 3.16 5.52 1.32
CA ASP A 146 3.15 5.60 2.79
C ASP A 146 3.81 4.39 3.44
N HIS A 147 3.55 3.18 2.92
CA HIS A 147 4.21 1.97 3.41
C HIS A 147 5.73 2.06 3.31
N LEU A 148 6.26 2.72 2.28
CA LEU A 148 7.70 2.94 2.14
C LEU A 148 8.27 3.96 3.14
N ASP A 149 7.42 4.82 3.69
CA ASP A 149 7.78 5.79 4.73
C ASP A 149 7.47 5.25 6.14
N GLY A 150 7.06 3.98 6.26
CA GLY A 150 6.72 3.35 7.53
C GLY A 150 5.39 3.85 8.11
N VAL A 151 4.45 4.24 7.25
CA VAL A 151 3.13 4.74 7.61
C VAL A 151 2.08 3.78 7.05
N ILE A 152 1.13 3.37 7.88
CA ILE A 152 -0.04 2.61 7.45
C ILE A 152 -1.24 3.56 7.49
N TYR A 153 -2.24 3.38 6.62
CA TYR A 153 -3.39 4.30 6.57
C TYR A 153 -4.10 4.52 7.91
N ILE A 154 -4.09 3.50 8.77
CA ILE A 154 -4.61 3.54 10.14
C ILE A 154 -3.95 4.67 10.96
N ASP A 155 -2.66 4.96 10.74
CA ASP A 155 -1.91 6.00 11.42
C ASP A 155 -2.32 7.42 10.99
N ARG A 156 -3.02 7.55 9.86
CA ARG A 156 -3.55 8.83 9.35
C ARG A 156 -4.97 9.13 9.83
N LEU A 157 -5.63 8.19 10.50
CA LEU A 157 -7.03 8.33 10.89
C LEU A 157 -7.25 9.43 11.94
N PRO A 158 -8.36 10.17 11.86
CA PRO A 158 -8.74 11.12 12.91
C PRO A 158 -9.06 10.37 14.22
N VAL A 159 -8.97 11.09 15.35
CA VAL A 159 -9.09 10.54 16.72
C VAL A 159 -10.30 9.60 16.92
N PRO A 160 -11.52 9.89 16.41
CA PRO A 160 -12.64 8.97 16.56
C PRO A 160 -12.41 7.60 15.89
N LEU A 161 -11.93 7.59 14.64
CA LEU A 161 -11.68 6.38 13.86
C LEU A 161 -10.46 5.61 14.39
N TRP A 162 -9.42 6.32 14.83
CA TRP A 162 -8.26 5.72 15.51
C TRP A 162 -8.66 4.90 16.75
N LYS A 163 -9.59 5.41 17.59
CA LYS A 163 -10.09 4.64 18.75
C LYS A 163 -10.82 3.37 18.35
N THR A 164 -11.49 3.36 17.20
CA THR A 164 -12.12 2.16 16.64
C THR A 164 -11.07 1.17 16.18
N ALA A 165 -10.07 1.61 15.41
CA ALA A 165 -8.94 0.78 14.99
C ALA A 165 -8.21 0.15 16.20
N GLN A 166 -7.98 0.91 17.28
CA GLN A 166 -7.37 0.38 18.52
C GLN A 166 -8.20 -0.74 19.18
N LYS A 167 -9.53 -0.66 19.14
CA LYS A 167 -10.39 -1.74 19.67
C LYS A 167 -10.28 -3.00 18.81
N ILE A 168 -10.22 -2.84 17.49
CA ILE A 168 -10.05 -3.95 16.54
C ILE A 168 -8.69 -4.60 16.77
N MET A 169 -7.60 -3.84 16.82
CA MET A 169 -6.25 -4.34 17.09
C MET A 169 -6.20 -5.18 18.36
N ARG A 170 -6.79 -4.70 19.46
CA ARG A 170 -6.84 -5.45 20.71
C ARG A 170 -7.65 -6.74 20.60
N LYS A 171 -8.76 -6.73 19.86
CA LYS A 171 -9.61 -7.91 19.65
C LYS A 171 -8.88 -8.98 18.82
N GLN A 172 -8.21 -8.54 17.75
CA GLN A 172 -7.47 -9.41 16.84
C GLN A 172 -6.05 -9.77 17.30
N ARG A 173 -5.59 -9.17 18.42
CA ARG A 173 -4.22 -9.28 18.94
C ARG A 173 -3.15 -8.77 17.96
N TRP A 174 -3.49 -7.74 17.20
CA TRP A 174 -2.56 -6.98 16.36
C TRP A 174 -1.86 -5.88 17.18
N GLY A 175 -0.91 -5.19 16.56
CA GLY A 175 -0.06 -4.19 17.23
C GLY A 175 1.15 -4.79 17.95
N VAL A 176 1.47 -6.05 17.67
CA VAL A 176 2.66 -6.76 18.16
C VAL A 176 3.39 -7.44 17.00
N PRO A 177 4.71 -7.68 17.10
CA PRO A 177 5.46 -8.36 16.05
C PRO A 177 5.04 -9.82 15.85
N GLY A 178 5.34 -10.37 14.67
CA GLY A 178 5.19 -11.78 14.33
C GLY A 178 3.76 -12.20 13.94
N VAL A 179 2.91 -11.23 13.59
CA VAL A 179 1.56 -11.51 13.06
C VAL A 179 1.56 -11.30 11.56
N SER A 180 1.20 -12.32 10.81
CA SER A 180 1.09 -12.30 9.35
C SER A 180 -0.04 -13.21 8.89
N TRP A 181 -0.42 -13.10 7.63
CA TRP A 181 -1.33 -14.02 6.96
C TRP A 181 -0.85 -14.30 5.53
N THR A 182 -1.21 -15.44 4.98
CA THR A 182 -0.75 -15.89 3.66
C THR A 182 -1.95 -15.99 2.72
N PRO A 183 -2.01 -15.16 1.66
CA PRO A 183 -3.07 -15.23 0.66
C PRO A 183 -3.22 -16.63 0.05
N GLY A 184 -4.46 -17.07 -0.18
CA GLY A 184 -4.76 -18.42 -0.68
C GLY A 184 -4.54 -19.57 0.31
N VAL A 185 -4.01 -19.32 1.52
CA VAL A 185 -3.85 -20.30 2.59
C VAL A 185 -4.70 -19.93 3.81
N ASP A 186 -4.58 -18.68 4.26
CA ASP A 186 -5.33 -18.16 5.40
C ASP A 186 -6.62 -17.49 4.92
N HIS A 187 -7.74 -17.83 5.55
CA HIS A 187 -9.04 -17.18 5.33
C HIS A 187 -9.29 -16.20 6.47
N LEU A 188 -8.98 -14.92 6.24
CA LEU A 188 -9.20 -13.86 7.23
C LEU A 188 -10.66 -13.45 7.37
N GLU A 189 -11.45 -13.73 6.33
CA GLU A 189 -12.90 -13.76 6.39
C GLU A 189 -13.30 -15.21 6.68
N GLY A 190 -13.79 -15.45 7.89
CA GLY A 190 -14.27 -16.77 8.32
C GLY A 190 -15.50 -17.24 7.53
#